data_AF-A0A2V9BLN2-F1
#
_entry.id   AF-A0A2V9BLN2-F1
#
_cell.length_a   1.000
_cell.length_b   1.000
_cell.length_c   1.000
_cell.angle_alpha   90.00
_cell.angle_beta   90.00
_cell.angle_gamma   90.00
#
_symmetry.space_group_name_H-M   'P 1'
#
loop_
_entity.id
_entity.type
_entity.pdbx_description
1 polymer ?
#
loop_
_entity_poly.entity_id
_entity_poly.type
_entity_poly.pdbx_seq_one_letter_code
_entity_poly.pdbx_strand_id
1 'polypeptide(L)' 'DFAFKLATARTPDPQERSVLLSSLKEFRSSYAQDQANATKLLSVGDTKVDSSLAPRELAAWTTVASMILNLDETVTKE' A
#
# COMPACT_ATOMS: atom_id res chain seq x y z
N ASP A 1 9.91 3.08 3.52
CA ASP A 1 10.29 4.08 4.55
C ASP A 1 9.57 5.42 4.36
N PHE A 2 9.65 6.06 3.18
CA PHE A 2 8.99 7.36 2.94
C PHE A 2 7.49 7.38 3.32
N ALA A 3 6.69 6.46 2.80
CA ALA A 3 5.24 6.41 3.07
C ALA A 3 4.92 6.27 4.57
N PHE A 4 5.73 5.48 5.29
CA PHE A 4 5.56 5.29 6.72
C PHE A 4 5.84 6.57 7.50
N LYS A 5 6.99 7.22 7.24
CA LYS A 5 7.34 8.52 7.85
C LYS A 5 6.31 9.59 7.57
N LEU A 6 5.75 9.61 6.37
CA LEU A 6 4.72 10.58 5.99
C LEU A 6 3.43 10.40 6.81
N ALA A 7 3.06 9.15 7.11
CA ALA A 7 1.84 8.85 7.85
C ALA A 7 2.01 8.95 9.38
N THR A 8 3.14 8.50 9.93
CA THR A 8 3.34 8.33 11.37
C THR A 8 4.35 9.31 11.98
N ALA A 9 4.98 10.17 11.17
CA ALA A 9 6.09 11.06 11.57
C ALA A 9 7.34 10.35 12.17
N ARG A 10 7.38 9.01 12.17
CA ARG A 10 8.51 8.21 12.68
C ARG A 10 9.13 7.34 11.61
N THR A 11 10.37 6.92 11.83
CA THR A 11 11.02 5.90 10.98
C THR A 11 10.50 4.53 11.40
N PRO A 12 10.14 3.63 10.47
CA PRO A 12 9.79 2.27 10.84
C PRO A 12 11.02 1.57 11.44
N ASP A 13 10.81 0.75 12.44
CA ASP A 13 11.85 -0.13 12.95
C ASP A 13 12.18 -1.25 11.91
N PRO A 14 13.25 -2.03 12.12
CA PRO A 14 13.64 -3.09 11.19
C PRO A 14 12.55 -4.17 10.97
N GLN A 15 11.77 -4.49 12.00
CA GLN A 15 10.72 -5.50 11.93
C GLN A 15 9.54 -4.97 11.12
N GLU A 16 9.04 -3.77 11.42
CA GLU A 16 7.96 -3.11 10.68
C GLU A 16 8.32 -2.95 9.21
N ARG A 17 9.54 -2.49 8.93
CA ARG A 17 10.06 -2.37 7.57
C ARG A 17 10.06 -3.71 6.85
N SER A 18 10.50 -4.78 7.52
CA SER A 18 10.52 -6.12 6.96
C SER A 18 9.11 -6.63 6.66
N VAL A 19 8.16 -6.41 7.57
CA VAL A 19 6.75 -6.80 7.38
C VAL A 19 6.16 -6.06 6.18
N LEU A 20 6.27 -4.73 6.11
CA LEU A 20 5.71 -3.93 5.01
C LEU A 20 6.29 -4.32 3.65
N LEU A 21 7.60 -4.61 3.57
CA LEU A 21 8.23 -5.06 2.32
C LEU A 21 7.78 -6.47 1.93
N SER A 22 7.58 -7.36 2.91
CA SER A 22 7.06 -8.70 2.67
C SER A 22 5.62 -8.65 2.16
N SER A 23 4.76 -7.86 2.81
CA SER A 23 3.38 -7.63 2.37
C SER A 23 3.32 -7.03 0.96
N LEU A 24 4.18 -6.06 0.63
CA LEU A 24 4.26 -5.52 -0.74
C LEU A 24 4.58 -6.61 -1.77
N LYS A 25 5.53 -7.51 -1.46
CA LYS A 25 5.89 -8.63 -2.33
C LYS A 25 4.71 -9.59 -2.51
N GLU A 26 3.98 -9.88 -1.43
CA GLU A 26 2.79 -10.72 -1.45
C GLU A 26 1.67 -10.11 -2.30
N PHE A 27 1.34 -8.82 -2.09
CA PHE A 27 0.31 -8.15 -2.89
C PHE A 27 0.69 -8.06 -4.37
N ARG A 28 1.96 -7.79 -4.67
CA ARG A 28 2.46 -7.86 -6.05
C ARG A 28 2.25 -9.25 -6.64
N SER A 29 2.50 -10.33 -5.89
CA SER A 29 2.27 -11.69 -6.38
C SER A 29 0.78 -11.97 -6.57
N SER A 30 -0.05 -11.58 -5.59
CA SER A 30 -1.50 -11.77 -5.62
C SER A 30 -2.14 -11.06 -6.82
N TYR A 31 -1.84 -9.77 -7.03
CA TYR A 31 -2.38 -9.01 -8.17
C TYR A 31 -1.77 -9.40 -9.53
N ALA A 32 -0.65 -10.13 -9.55
CA ALA A 32 -0.17 -10.75 -10.79
C ALA A 32 -1.01 -11.97 -11.19
N GLN A 33 -1.49 -12.73 -10.20
CA GLN A 33 -2.37 -13.88 -10.42
C GLN A 33 -3.84 -13.46 -10.60
N ASP A 34 -4.22 -12.30 -10.06
CA ASP A 34 -5.59 -11.79 -10.11
C ASP A 34 -5.63 -10.29 -10.46
N GLN A 35 -5.49 -10.02 -11.75
CA GLN A 35 -5.53 -8.66 -12.29
C GLN A 35 -6.94 -8.04 -12.21
N ALA A 36 -8.00 -8.85 -12.13
CA ALA A 36 -9.36 -8.37 -11.99
C ALA A 36 -9.55 -7.70 -10.62
N ASN A 37 -9.05 -8.31 -9.55
CA ASN A 37 -9.07 -7.70 -8.23
C ASN A 37 -8.23 -6.42 -8.13
N ALA A 38 -7.09 -6.35 -8.83
CA ALA A 38 -6.30 -5.12 -8.92
C ALA A 38 -7.13 -3.98 -9.57
N THR A 39 -7.76 -4.26 -10.70
CA THR A 39 -8.59 -3.29 -11.42
C THR A 39 -9.80 -2.87 -10.58
N LYS A 40 -10.43 -3.81 -9.87
CA LYS A 40 -11.55 -3.52 -8.98
C LYS A 40 -11.14 -2.56 -7.86
N LEU A 41 -10.02 -2.82 -7.19
CA LEU A 41 -9.49 -1.92 -6.17
C LEU A 41 -9.23 -0.52 -6.74
N LEU A 42 -8.55 -0.46 -7.90
CA LEU A 42 -8.19 0.81 -8.52
C LEU A 42 -9.38 1.59 -9.09
N SER A 43 -10.51 0.93 -9.32
CA SER A 43 -11.76 1.58 -9.69
C SER A 43 -12.47 2.26 -8.51
N VAL A 44 -12.01 2.05 -7.27
CA VAL A 44 -12.56 2.71 -6.08
C VAL A 44 -11.92 4.09 -5.91
N GLY A 45 -12.76 5.10 -5.68
CA GLY A 45 -12.37 6.48 -5.43
C GLY A 45 -12.85 7.44 -6.52
N ASP A 46 -12.77 8.74 -6.24
CA ASP A 46 -13.36 9.77 -7.11
C ASP A 46 -12.46 10.17 -8.29
N THR A 47 -11.19 9.75 -8.27
CA THR A 47 -10.19 10.13 -9.27
C THR A 47 -9.88 8.95 -10.20
N LYS A 48 -9.81 9.22 -11.51
CA LYS A 48 -9.41 8.22 -12.49
C LYS A 48 -7.95 7.82 -12.30
N VAL A 49 -7.70 6.53 -12.43
CA VAL A 49 -6.36 5.94 -12.40
C VAL A 49 -5.56 6.44 -13.60
N ASP A 50 -4.31 6.82 -13.35
CA ASP A 50 -3.34 7.11 -14.41
C ASP A 50 -3.02 5.83 -15.18
N SER A 51 -3.35 5.82 -16.47
CA SER A 51 -3.15 4.67 -17.36
C SER A 51 -1.68 4.41 -17.71
N SER A 52 -0.76 5.31 -17.38
CA SER A 52 0.68 5.09 -17.52
C SER A 52 1.26 4.18 -16.43
N LEU A 53 0.53 3.98 -15.32
CA LEU A 53 0.96 3.15 -14.22
C LEU A 53 0.56 1.69 -14.42
N ALA A 54 1.46 0.77 -14.09
CA ALA A 54 1.14 -0.66 -14.08
C ALA A 54 0.08 -0.97 -13.02
N PRO A 55 -1.13 -1.46 -13.38
CA PRO A 55 -2.23 -1.64 -12.42
C PRO A 55 -1.87 -2.53 -11.23
N ARG A 56 -1.08 -3.58 -11.48
CA ARG A 56 -0.55 -4.47 -10.44
C ARG A 56 0.26 -3.71 -9.39
N GLU A 57 1.18 -2.86 -9.84
CA GLU A 57 2.08 -2.11 -8.96
C GLU A 57 1.29 -1.08 -8.17
N LEU A 58 0.40 -0.35 -8.85
CA LEU A 58 -0.42 0.66 -8.21
C LEU A 58 -1.34 0.02 -7.17
N ALA A 59 -2.03 -1.07 -7.49
CA ALA A 59 -2.89 -1.78 -6.54
C ALA A 59 -2.11 -2.28 -5.32
N ALA A 60 -0.93 -2.87 -5.52
CA ALA A 60 -0.09 -3.35 -4.43
C ALA A 60 0.34 -2.20 -3.49
N TRP A 61 0.76 -1.06 -4.04
CA TRP A 61 1.11 0.11 -3.24
C TRP A 61 -0.10 0.75 -2.55
N THR A 62 -1.27 0.80 -3.19
CA THR A 62 -2.51 1.25 -2.58
C THR A 62 -2.86 0.42 -1.35
N THR A 63 -2.73 -0.91 -1.43
CA THR A 63 -3.02 -1.79 -0.29
C THR A 63 -2.03 -1.59 0.85
N VAL A 64 -0.73 -1.48 0.56
CA VAL A 64 0.30 -1.19 1.59
C VAL A 64 0.07 0.18 2.23
N ALA A 65 -0.28 1.19 1.42
CA ALA A 65 -0.61 2.52 1.95
C ALA A 65 -1.83 2.45 2.87
N SER A 66 -2.89 1.73 2.49
CA SER A 66 -4.05 1.51 3.35
C SER A 66 -3.68 0.79 4.66
N MET A 67 -2.76 -0.18 4.63
CA MET A 67 -2.26 -0.82 5.86
C MET A 67 -1.57 0.18 6.77
N ILE A 68 -0.68 1.02 6.23
CA ILE A 68 0.02 2.06 6.99
C ILE A 68 -0.98 3.06 7.59
N LEU A 69 -1.98 3.48 6.81
CA LEU A 69 -3.00 4.44 7.25
C LEU A 69 -3.93 3.88 8.34
N ASN A 70 -4.01 2.55 8.46
CA ASN A 70 -4.79 1.86 9.49
C ASN A 70 -3.96 1.49 10.74
N LEU A 71 -2.68 1.84 10.81
CA LEU A 71 -1.88 1.64 12.02
C LEU A 71 -2.36 2.56 13.15
N ASP A 72 -2.26 2.09 14.39
CA ASP A 72 -2.64 2.89 15.56
C ASP A 72 -1.85 4.20 15.55
N GLU A 73 -0.55 4.16 15.30
CA GLU A 73 0.32 5.35 15.24
C GLU A 73 -0.01 6.33 14.11
N THR A 74 -0.84 5.95 13.14
CA THR A 74 -1.40 6.88 12.15
C THR A 74 -2.73 7.48 12.63
N VAL A 75 -3.51 6.72 13.41
CA VAL A 75 -4.86 7.09 13.90
C VAL A 75 -4.78 7.86 15.22
N THR A 76 -3.93 7.43 16.15
CA THR A 76 -3.64 8.02 17.45
C THR A 76 -2.26 8.70 17.39
N LYS A 77 -2.23 9.98 17.76
CA LYS A 77 -0.97 10.74 17.88
C LYS A 77 -0.34 10.43 19.24
N GLU A 78 0.30 9.29 19.39
CA GLU A 78 1.21 9.04 20.53
C GLU A 78 2.61 9.61 20.30
#